data_AF-A0A0F9GPL2-F1
#
_entry.id   AF-A0A0F9GPL2-F1
#
_cell.length_a   1.000
_cell.length_b   1.000
_cell.length_c   1.000
_cell.angle_alpha   90.00
_cell.angle_beta   90.00
_cell.angle_gamma   90.00
#
_symmetry.space_group_name_H-M   'P 1'
#
loop_
_entity.id
_entity.type
_entity.pdbx_description
1 polymer ?
#
loop_
_entity_poly.entity_id
_entity_poly.type
_entity_poly.pdbx_seq_one_letter_code
_entity_poly.pdbx_strand_id
1 'polypeptide(L)'
;EYIEQLQAELDELREELSAETGRANRLHKYKNMREAEIEQLQAELDKYKEALEKIVSWSKAYPIEVFPEPDLKRVAVILKVHGITLDAVSASAMRHVIKSVGEIAEQALKGR
;
A
#
# COMPACT_ATOMS: atom_id res chain seq x y z
N GLU A 1 17.72 -66.11 -2.19
CA GLU A 1 17.09 -65.68 -0.92
C GLU A 1 17.64 -64.38 -0.36
N TYR A 2 18.76 -64.32 0.37
CA TYR A 2 19.20 -63.06 1.02
C TYR A 2 19.53 -61.91 0.03
N ILE A 3 20.20 -62.22 -1.08
CA ILE A 3 20.51 -61.22 -2.13
C ILE A 3 19.23 -60.71 -2.81
N GLU A 4 18.24 -61.59 -3.04
CA GLU A 4 16.95 -61.21 -3.64
C GLU A 4 16.11 -60.38 -2.68
N GLN A 5 16.16 -60.67 -1.39
CA GLN A 5 15.54 -59.84 -0.33
C GLN A 5 16.14 -58.44 -0.32
N LEU A 6 17.47 -58.32 -0.33
CA LEU A 6 18.14 -57.02 -0.39
C LEU A 6 17.83 -56.25 -1.68
N GLN A 7 17.65 -56.94 -2.82
CA GLN A 7 17.26 -56.30 -4.07
C GLN A 7 15.83 -55.74 -4.00
N ALA A 8 14.88 -56.50 -3.44
CA ALA A 8 13.52 -56.03 -3.25
C ALA A 8 13.45 -54.82 -2.31
N GLU A 9 14.18 -54.85 -1.19
CA GLU A 9 14.28 -53.71 -0.27
C GLU A 9 14.90 -52.47 -0.94
N LEU A 10 15.93 -52.64 -1.78
CA LEU A 10 16.54 -51.53 -2.51
C LEU A 10 15.59 -50.90 -3.53
N ASP A 11 14.76 -51.71 -4.21
CA ASP A 11 13.80 -51.21 -5.18
C ASP A 11 12.64 -50.46 -4.49
N GLU A 12 12.16 -50.97 -3.35
CA GLU A 12 11.16 -50.28 -2.52
C GLU A 12 11.69 -48.93 -2.01
N LEU A 13 12.90 -48.90 -1.44
CA LEU A 13 13.52 -47.65 -0.97
C LEU A 13 13.74 -46.64 -2.10
N ARG A 14 14.02 -47.10 -3.33
CA ARG A 14 14.16 -46.22 -4.51
C ARG A 14 12.82 -45.61 -4.92
N GLU A 15 11.74 -46.39 -4.89
CA GLU A 15 10.40 -45.87 -5.16
C GLU A 15 9.98 -44.84 -4.10
N GLU A 16 10.22 -45.13 -2.82
CA GLU A 16 9.96 -44.19 -1.73
C GLU A 16 10.76 -42.90 -1.88
N LEU A 17 12.08 -43.00 -2.16
CA LEU A 17 12.93 -41.84 -2.36
C LEU A 17 12.47 -41.00 -3.55
N SER A 18 12.05 -41.63 -4.64
CA SER A 18 11.48 -40.95 -5.82
C SER A 18 10.19 -40.20 -5.47
N ALA A 19 9.30 -40.85 -4.71
CA ALA A 19 8.05 -40.25 -4.26
C ALA A 19 8.29 -39.04 -3.34
N GLU A 20 9.24 -39.16 -2.40
CA GLU A 20 9.60 -38.09 -1.45
C GLU A 20 10.29 -36.92 -2.16
N THR A 21 11.19 -37.20 -3.11
CA THR A 21 11.78 -36.18 -3.97
C THR A 21 10.69 -35.42 -4.75
N GLY A 22 9.69 -36.14 -5.25
CA GLY A 22 8.51 -35.54 -5.88
C GLY A 22 7.70 -34.64 -4.93
N ARG A 23 7.53 -35.03 -3.66
CA ARG A 23 6.88 -34.21 -2.63
C ARG A 23 7.68 -32.95 -2.33
N ALA A 24 8.99 -33.08 -2.11
CA ALA A 24 9.88 -31.96 -1.83
C ALA A 24 9.86 -30.91 -2.97
N ASN A 25 9.90 -31.36 -4.23
CA ASN A 25 9.83 -30.47 -5.38
C ASN A 25 8.49 -29.71 -5.45
N ARG A 26 7.37 -30.37 -5.17
CA ARG A 26 6.06 -29.70 -5.09
C ARG A 26 6.03 -28.67 -3.97
N LEU A 27 6.51 -29.03 -2.78
CA LEU A 27 6.55 -28.12 -1.63
C LEU A 27 7.42 -26.89 -1.93
N HIS A 28 8.58 -27.09 -2.55
CA HIS A 28 9.45 -25.99 -2.95
C HIS A 28 8.75 -25.05 -3.94
N LYS A 29 8.05 -25.60 -4.95
CA LYS A 29 7.24 -24.80 -5.87
C LYS A 29 6.18 -23.97 -5.16
N TYR A 30 5.43 -24.57 -4.23
CA TYR A 30 4.41 -23.84 -3.45
C TYR A 30 5.02 -22.76 -2.58
N LYS A 31 6.16 -23.04 -1.94
CA LYS A 31 6.88 -22.07 -1.12
C LYS A 31 7.26 -20.84 -1.96
N ASN A 32 7.89 -21.05 -3.12
CA ASN A 32 8.31 -19.95 -3.99
C ASN A 32 7.11 -19.13 -4.49
N MET A 33 5.99 -19.78 -4.80
CA MET A 33 4.75 -19.07 -5.19
C MET A 33 4.21 -18.21 -4.05
N ARG A 34 4.23 -18.71 -2.81
CA ARG A 34 3.80 -17.95 -1.63
C ARG A 34 4.75 -16.80 -1.32
N GLU A 35 6.05 -16.99 -1.49
CA GLU A 35 7.05 -15.92 -1.30
C GLU A 35 6.81 -14.78 -2.30
N ALA A 36 6.55 -15.10 -3.57
CA ALA A 36 6.21 -14.10 -4.58
C ALA A 36 4.90 -13.35 -4.27
N GLU A 37 3.88 -14.06 -3.77
CA GLU A 37 2.61 -13.45 -3.34
C GLU A 37 2.81 -12.50 -2.15
N ILE A 38 3.62 -12.90 -1.17
CA ILE A 38 3.96 -12.06 -0.01
C ILE A 38 4.69 -10.80 -0.46
N GLU A 39 5.65 -10.91 -1.37
CA GLU A 39 6.40 -9.78 -1.89
C GLU A 39 5.48 -8.78 -2.62
N GLN A 40 4.54 -9.27 -3.43
CA GLN A 40 3.54 -8.43 -4.10
C GLN A 40 2.64 -7.69 -3.08
N LEU A 41 2.13 -8.41 -2.08
CA LEU A 41 1.29 -7.81 -1.05
C LEU A 41 2.04 -6.78 -0.20
N GLN A 42 3.32 -7.02 0.07
CA GLN A 42 4.18 -6.06 0.78
C GLN A 42 4.38 -4.78 -0.04
N ALA A 43 4.66 -4.90 -1.34
CA ALA A 43 4.79 -3.76 -2.23
C ALA A 43 3.51 -2.92 -2.32
N GLU A 44 2.34 -3.56 -2.38
CA GLU A 44 1.05 -2.86 -2.33
C GLU A 44 0.83 -2.13 -1.00
N LEU A 45 1.17 -2.79 0.11
CA LEU A 45 1.01 -2.24 1.44
C LEU A 45 1.91 -1.01 1.65
N ASP A 46 3.16 -1.07 1.21
CA ASP A 46 4.09 0.05 1.31
C ASP A 46 3.62 1.24 0.47
N LYS A 47 3.09 1.00 -0.73
CA LYS A 47 2.47 2.04 -1.56
C LYS A 47 1.32 2.76 -0.84
N TYR A 48 0.47 2.01 -0.13
CA TYR A 48 -0.62 2.60 0.64
C TYR A 48 -0.12 3.38 1.86
N LYS A 49 0.90 2.87 2.56
CA LYS A 49 1.52 3.59 3.68
C LYS A 49 2.12 4.91 3.24
N GLU A 50 2.91 4.93 2.16
CA GLU A 50 3.53 6.15 1.63
C GLU A 50 2.48 7.22 1.30
N ALA A 51 1.36 6.81 0.68
CA ALA A 51 0.26 7.71 0.38
C ALA A 51 -0.38 8.30 1.65
N LEU A 52 -0.60 7.47 2.67
CA LEU A 52 -1.16 7.90 3.96
C LEU A 52 -0.20 8.84 4.71
N GLU A 53 1.09 8.50 4.76
CA GLU A 53 2.13 9.34 5.37
C GLU A 53 2.23 10.70 4.70
N LYS A 54 2.13 10.75 3.37
CA LYS A 54 2.10 12.01 2.61
C LYS A 54 0.89 12.87 2.98
N ILE A 55 -0.29 12.27 3.12
CA ILE A 55 -1.51 12.98 3.54
C ILE A 55 -1.36 13.50 4.98
N VAL A 56 -0.80 12.70 5.89
CA VAL A 56 -0.53 13.12 7.28
C VAL A 56 0.48 14.25 7.34
N SER A 57 1.52 14.22 6.52
CA SER A 57 2.50 15.30 6.42
C SER A 57 1.83 16.60 5.98
N TRP A 58 0.96 16.55 4.95
CA TRP A 58 0.22 17.71 4.46
C TRP A 58 -0.77 18.27 5.48
N SER A 59 -1.45 17.42 6.24
CA SER A 59 -2.40 17.88 7.27
C SER A 59 -1.73 18.64 8.42
N LYS A 60 -0.42 18.46 8.60
CA LYS A 60 0.40 19.13 9.62
C LYS A 60 1.18 20.33 9.08
N ALA A 61 1.07 20.65 7.78
CA ALA A 61 1.89 21.68 7.14
C ALA A 61 1.58 23.12 7.62
N TYR A 62 0.37 23.35 8.16
CA TYR A 62 -0.10 24.67 8.57
C TYR A 62 -0.57 24.67 10.03
N PRO A 63 0.34 24.61 11.01
CA PRO A 63 -0.01 24.61 12.43
C PRO A 63 -0.55 25.98 12.87
N ILE A 64 -1.52 26.00 13.78
CA ILE A 64 -2.19 27.21 14.29
C ILE A 64 -1.21 28.14 15.02
N GLU A 65 -0.18 27.58 15.64
CA GLU A 65 0.86 28.32 16.35
C GLU A 65 1.71 29.19 15.41
N VAL A 66 1.83 28.80 14.13
CA VAL A 66 2.57 29.54 13.09
C VAL A 66 1.60 30.34 12.20
N PHE A 67 0.44 29.77 11.91
CA PHE A 67 -0.62 30.34 11.08
C PHE A 67 -1.89 30.51 11.91
N PRO A 68 -1.94 31.52 12.80
CA PRO A 68 -3.10 31.73 13.67
C PRO A 68 -4.33 32.08 12.85
N GLU A 69 -5.49 31.70 13.36
CA GLU A 69 -6.75 31.96 12.69
C GLU A 69 -7.03 33.47 12.60
N PRO A 70 -7.29 34.02 11.40
CA PRO A 70 -7.59 35.44 11.25
C PRO A 70 -9.02 35.76 11.70
N ASP A 71 -9.31 37.05 11.94
CA ASP A 71 -10.68 37.51 12.09
C ASP A 71 -11.44 37.43 10.75
N LEU A 72 -12.11 36.30 10.53
CA LEU A 72 -12.83 36.01 9.29
C LEU A 72 -13.98 36.99 9.03
N LYS A 73 -14.57 37.62 10.06
CA LYS A 73 -15.61 38.63 9.86
C LYS A 73 -15.03 39.88 9.23
N ARG A 74 -13.88 40.34 9.74
CA ARG A 74 -13.15 41.49 9.17
C ARG A 74 -12.66 41.19 7.75
N VAL A 75 -12.13 39.99 7.51
CA VAL A 75 -11.70 39.56 6.17
C VAL A 75 -12.86 39.57 5.18
N ALA A 76 -14.03 39.04 5.56
CA ALA A 76 -15.22 39.03 4.71
C ALA A 76 -15.67 40.44 4.30
N VAL A 77 -15.64 41.42 5.23
CA VAL A 77 -15.97 42.81 4.92
C VAL A 77 -15.00 43.40 3.90
N ILE A 78 -13.69 43.21 4.10
CA ILE A 78 -12.66 43.73 3.20
C ILE A 78 -12.79 43.14 1.80
N LEU A 79 -12.94 41.81 1.69
CA LEU A 79 -13.13 41.14 0.40
C LEU A 79 -14.37 41.65 -0.35
N LYS A 80 -15.47 41.87 0.38
CA LYS A 80 -16.74 42.34 -0.20
C LYS A 80 -16.62 43.74 -0.80
N VAL A 81 -15.84 44.64 -0.20
CA VAL A 81 -15.55 45.97 -0.77
C VAL A 81 -14.92 45.86 -2.17
N HIS A 82 -14.19 44.77 -2.43
CA HIS A 82 -13.57 44.49 -3.72
C HIS A 82 -14.37 43.51 -4.60
N GLY A 83 -15.64 43.25 -4.26
CA GLY A 83 -16.52 42.37 -5.06
C GLY A 83 -16.20 40.88 -4.96
N ILE A 84 -15.43 40.45 -3.95
CA ILE A 84 -15.07 39.04 -3.71
C ILE A 84 -15.78 38.55 -2.46
N THR A 85 -16.21 37.29 -2.43
CA THR A 85 -16.76 36.66 -1.22
C THR A 85 -15.71 35.77 -0.55
N LEU A 86 -15.73 35.74 0.78
CA LEU A 86 -14.89 34.82 1.56
C LEU A 86 -15.17 33.36 1.19
N ASP A 87 -16.42 33.02 0.89
CA ASP A 87 -16.82 31.68 0.46
C ASP A 87 -16.18 31.28 -0.87
N ALA A 88 -16.08 32.18 -1.84
CA ALA A 88 -15.45 31.89 -3.13
C ALA A 88 -13.95 31.63 -2.98
N VAL A 89 -13.26 32.42 -2.16
CA VAL A 89 -11.85 32.22 -1.82
C VAL A 89 -11.65 30.88 -1.12
N SER A 90 -12.48 30.60 -0.10
CA SER A 90 -12.41 29.37 0.68
C SER A 90 -12.68 28.14 -0.19
N ALA A 91 -13.71 28.17 -1.04
CA ALA A 91 -14.04 27.09 -1.95
C ALA A 91 -12.95 26.87 -3.00
N SER A 92 -12.31 27.94 -3.49
CA SER A 92 -11.16 27.83 -4.39
C SER A 92 -9.99 27.12 -3.71
N ALA A 93 -9.59 27.57 -2.52
CA ALA A 93 -8.50 26.97 -1.75
C ALA A 93 -8.78 25.49 -1.42
N MET A 94 -9.97 25.18 -0.90
CA MET A 94 -10.35 23.81 -0.53
C MET A 94 -10.41 22.87 -1.74
N ARG A 95 -10.84 23.35 -2.91
CA ARG A 95 -10.83 22.54 -4.14
C ARG A 95 -9.43 22.07 -4.50
N HIS A 96 -8.42 22.93 -4.35
CA HIS A 96 -7.03 22.54 -4.59
C HIS A 96 -6.52 21.52 -3.57
N VAL A 97 -6.81 21.75 -2.28
CA VAL A 97 -6.42 20.81 -1.20
C VAL A 97 -7.03 19.43 -1.42
N ILE A 98 -8.36 19.35 -1.59
CA ILE A 98 -9.07 18.08 -1.76
C ILE A 98 -8.69 17.40 -3.06
N LYS A 99 -8.49 18.15 -4.16
CA LYS A 99 -8.03 17.58 -5.42
C LYS A 99 -6.69 16.85 -5.23
N SER A 100 -5.72 17.48 -4.60
CA SER A 100 -4.41 16.86 -4.42
C SER A 100 -4.40 15.70 -3.42
N VAL A 101 -5.25 15.73 -2.39
CA VAL A 101 -5.49 14.54 -1.55
C VAL A 101 -6.08 13.39 -2.37
N GLY A 102 -7.06 13.69 -3.24
CA GLY A 102 -7.63 12.73 -4.17
C GLY A 102 -6.60 12.15 -5.14
N GLU A 103 -5.72 12.98 -5.70
CA GLU A 103 -4.63 12.54 -6.58
C GLU A 103 -3.67 11.57 -5.88
N ILE A 104 -3.32 11.83 -4.62
CA ILE A 104 -2.48 10.92 -3.82
C ILE A 104 -3.17 9.58 -3.62
N ALA A 105 -4.46 9.59 -3.23
CA ALA A 105 -5.24 8.38 -3.02
C ALA A 105 -5.43 7.58 -4.32
N GLU A 106 -5.76 8.24 -5.43
CA GLU A 106 -5.90 7.62 -6.74
C GLU A 106 -4.60 6.96 -7.21
N GLN A 107 -3.45 7.63 -7.04
CA GLN A 107 -2.15 7.06 -7.40
C GLN A 107 -1.86 5.78 -6.60
N ALA A 108 -2.17 5.79 -5.30
CA ALA A 108 -2.04 4.61 -4.45
C ALA A 108 -2.95 3.46 -4.94
N LEU A 109 -4.20 3.78 -5.32
CA LEU A 109 -5.21 2.80 -5.73
C LEU A 109 -5.04 2.25 -7.16
N LYS A 110 -4.45 3.00 -8.10
CA LYS A 110 -4.22 2.60 -9.52
C LYS A 110 -3.28 1.38 -9.71
N GLY A 111 -2.78 0.79 -8.63
CA GLY A 111 -1.99 -0.45 -8.67
C GLY A 111 -2.82 -1.73 -8.54
N ARG A 112 -4.15 -1.63 -8.54
CA ARG A 112 -5.09 -2.77 -8.55
C ARG A 112 -5.51 -3.15 -9.96
#